data_AF-A0A9C9MYU2-F1
#
_entry.id   AF-A0A9C9MYU2-F1
#
_cell.length_a   1.000
_cell.length_b   1.000
_cell.length_c   1.000
_cell.angle_alpha   90.00
_cell.angle_beta   90.00
_cell.angle_gamma   90.00
#
_symmetry.space_group_name_H-M   'P 1'
#
loop_
_entity.id
_entity.type
_entity.pdbx_description
1 polymer ?
#
loop_
_entity_poly.entity_id
_entity_poly.type
_entity_poly.pdbx_seq_one_letter_code
_entity_poly.pdbx_strand_id
1 'polypeptide(L)'
;MTTFWLFVGFFLSLMVLSYLVGDNPMFRLAIYLFIGVTAGYLAVMIIYQIILPKLVLPIKWGGEYFLWSLVPWALSIMLITRLFPKVSRLGNIPLAYLVGVSSAVIISGALMGTLATQVFSVINLFDLDRQTQGAFWSLVEGVYVLFGTVSTLLYFQFFAPKESPGKPNRLGKWIKVLRFIGQIFLSMTLGALFAGAYLTALMAMITRINELGYVFWMIFSR
;
A
#
# COMPACT_ATOMS: atom_id res chain seq x y z
N MET A 1 10.23 31.89 -2.06
CA MET A 1 10.24 30.63 -1.27
C MET A 1 9.98 29.39 -2.12
N THR A 2 9.16 29.45 -3.17
CA THR A 2 8.90 28.32 -4.10
C THR A 2 10.14 27.86 -4.88
N THR A 3 10.97 28.79 -5.35
CA THR A 3 12.19 28.48 -6.15
C THR A 3 13.21 27.63 -5.39
N PHE A 4 13.41 27.88 -4.09
CA PHE A 4 14.35 27.10 -3.27
C PHE A 4 13.89 25.64 -3.13
N TRP A 5 12.63 25.41 -2.79
CA TRP A 5 12.07 24.06 -2.69
C TRP A 5 12.05 23.32 -4.02
N LEU A 6 11.87 24.04 -5.13
CA LEU A 6 12.01 23.47 -6.48
C LEU A 6 13.42 22.95 -6.74
N PHE A 7 14.47 23.73 -6.40
CA PHE A 7 15.85 23.26 -6.54
C PHE A 7 16.15 22.06 -5.64
N VAL A 8 15.72 22.11 -4.38
CA VAL A 8 15.89 20.97 -3.46
C VAL A 8 15.22 19.72 -4.01
N GLY A 9 13.96 19.82 -4.45
CA GLY A 9 13.23 18.70 -5.05
C GLY A 9 13.86 18.19 -6.35
N PHE A 10 14.40 19.10 -7.17
CA PHE A 10 15.10 18.77 -8.41
C PHE A 10 16.38 17.96 -8.13
N PHE A 11 17.26 18.46 -7.26
CA PHE A 11 18.49 17.75 -6.91
C PHE A 11 18.20 16.41 -6.23
N LEU A 12 17.22 16.36 -5.32
CA LEU A 12 16.83 15.11 -4.66
C LEU A 12 16.31 14.09 -5.68
N SER A 13 15.53 14.53 -6.68
CA SER A 13 15.03 13.68 -7.76
C SER A 13 16.18 13.14 -8.61
N LEU A 14 17.17 13.98 -8.97
CA LEU A 14 18.37 13.53 -9.68
C LEU A 14 19.17 12.49 -8.87
N MET A 15 19.32 12.70 -7.57
CA MET A 15 20.03 11.77 -6.69
C MET A 15 19.33 10.40 -6.63
N VAL A 16 17.99 10.37 -6.58
CA VAL A 16 17.21 9.12 -6.64
C VAL A 16 17.33 8.46 -8.02
N LEU A 17 17.19 9.23 -9.11
CA LEU A 17 17.30 8.72 -10.49
C LEU A 17 18.72 8.23 -10.85
N SER A 18 19.75 8.68 -10.14
CA SER A 18 21.13 8.18 -10.32
C SER A 18 21.25 6.67 -10.13
N TYR A 19 20.28 6.02 -9.46
CA TYR A 19 20.19 4.56 -9.37
C TYR A 19 20.20 3.86 -10.74
N LEU A 20 19.58 4.47 -11.76
CA LEU A 20 19.51 3.90 -13.11
C LEU A 20 20.89 3.76 -13.77
N VAL A 21 21.87 4.54 -13.31
CA VAL A 21 23.25 4.57 -13.84
C VAL A 21 24.19 3.69 -13.00
N GLY A 22 23.72 3.14 -11.87
CA GLY A 22 24.50 2.28 -10.96
C GLY A 22 24.48 2.75 -9.50
N ASP A 23 25.20 2.03 -8.62
CA ASP A 23 25.28 2.33 -7.17
C ASP A 23 26.25 3.49 -6.87
N ASN A 24 25.78 4.72 -7.08
CA ASN A 24 26.52 5.96 -6.86
C ASN A 24 26.35 6.48 -5.41
N PRO A 25 27.38 7.04 -4.73
CA PRO A 25 27.25 7.71 -3.43
C PRO A 25 26.09 8.72 -3.32
N MET A 26 25.75 9.41 -4.41
CA MET A 26 24.63 10.36 -4.44
C MET A 26 23.27 9.69 -4.18
N PHE A 27 23.06 8.51 -4.75
CA PHE A 27 21.85 7.71 -4.51
C PHE A 27 21.79 7.23 -3.05
N ARG A 28 22.90 6.74 -2.51
CA ARG A 28 22.98 6.31 -1.10
C ARG A 28 22.66 7.44 -0.13
N LEU A 29 23.17 8.65 -0.37
CA LEU A 29 22.85 9.84 0.44
C LEU A 29 21.34 10.13 0.41
N ALA A 30 20.72 10.14 -0.77
CA ALA A 30 19.28 10.38 -0.88
C ALA A 30 18.48 9.34 -0.08
N ILE A 31 18.82 8.06 -0.20
CA ILE A 31 18.17 6.98 0.58
C ILE A 31 18.36 7.20 2.08
N TYR A 32 19.57 7.46 2.55
CA TYR A 32 19.81 7.67 3.99
C TYR A 32 19.08 8.89 4.53
N LEU A 33 18.99 9.96 3.73
CA LEU A 33 18.22 11.15 4.09
C LEU A 33 16.73 10.81 4.20
N PHE A 34 16.15 10.13 3.21
CA PHE A 34 14.74 9.73 3.25
C PHE A 34 14.44 8.82 4.44
N ILE A 35 15.24 7.77 4.64
CA ILE A 35 15.07 6.84 5.76
C ILE A 35 15.22 7.58 7.10
N GLY A 36 16.21 8.46 7.21
CA GLY A 36 16.45 9.26 8.42
C GLY A 36 15.28 10.19 8.75
N VAL A 37 14.76 10.91 7.76
CA VAL A 37 13.60 11.80 7.93
C VAL A 37 12.35 11.00 8.31
N THR A 38 12.09 9.87 7.63
CA THR A 38 10.95 8.99 7.96
C THR A 38 11.09 8.42 9.38
N ALA A 39 12.27 7.92 9.75
CA ALA A 39 12.52 7.40 11.10
C ALA A 39 12.36 8.48 12.17
N GLY A 40 12.87 9.69 11.94
CA GLY A 40 12.72 10.83 12.84
C GLY A 40 11.25 11.24 13.02
N TYR A 41 10.51 11.36 11.92
CA TYR A 41 9.07 11.65 11.97
C TYR A 41 8.30 10.59 12.75
N LEU A 42 8.55 9.31 12.47
CA LEU A 42 7.93 8.20 13.20
C LEU A 42 8.29 8.20 14.68
N ALA A 43 9.54 8.49 15.03
CA ALA A 43 9.96 8.59 16.43
C ALA A 43 9.19 9.68 17.16
N VAL A 44 9.05 10.88 16.57
CA VAL A 44 8.26 11.97 17.12
C VAL A 44 6.79 11.54 17.28
N MET A 45 6.18 10.95 16.26
CA MET A 45 4.80 10.46 16.35
C MET A 45 4.63 9.43 17.47
N ILE A 46 5.53 8.45 17.58
CA ILE A 46 5.47 7.44 18.64
C ILE A 46 5.58 8.10 20.02
N ILE A 47 6.49 9.05 20.20
CA ILE A 47 6.66 9.74 21.49
C ILE A 47 5.38 10.51 21.87
N TYR A 48 4.87 11.34 20.97
CA TYR A 48 3.79 12.27 21.28
C TYR A 48 2.39 11.64 21.21
N GLN A 49 2.17 10.67 20.33
CA GLN A 49 0.85 10.07 20.11
C GLN A 49 0.68 8.72 20.81
N ILE A 50 1.77 8.05 21.19
CA ILE A 50 1.70 6.71 21.81
C ILE A 50 2.32 6.74 23.20
N ILE A 51 3.60 7.07 23.34
CA ILE A 51 4.32 6.92 24.61
C ILE A 51 3.78 7.90 25.65
N LEU A 52 3.81 9.19 25.38
CA LEU A 52 3.32 10.20 26.33
C LEU A 52 1.86 9.93 26.75
N PRO A 53 0.89 9.80 25.83
CA PRO A 53 -0.51 9.68 26.23
C PRO A 53 -0.88 8.31 26.79
N LYS A 54 -0.24 7.21 26.37
CA LYS A 54 -0.63 5.85 26.81
C LYS A 54 0.21 5.31 27.98
N LEU A 55 1.46 5.76 28.13
CA LEU A 55 2.36 5.31 29.19
C LEU A 55 2.54 6.38 30.29
N VAL A 56 2.75 7.65 29.93
CA VAL A 56 3.18 8.68 30.91
C VAL A 56 2.00 9.45 31.55
N LEU A 57 1.04 9.91 30.74
CA LEU A 57 -0.10 10.68 31.23
C LEU A 57 -0.99 9.92 32.24
N PRO A 58 -1.31 8.63 32.03
CA PRO A 58 -2.17 7.88 32.96
C PRO A 58 -1.53 7.68 34.35
N ILE A 59 -0.20 7.66 34.44
CA ILE A 59 0.52 7.60 35.71
C ILE A 59 0.43 8.93 36.45
N LYS A 60 0.60 10.05 35.72
CA LYS A 60 0.67 11.38 36.33
C LYS A 60 -0.68 11.90 36.79
N TRP A 61 -1.75 11.61 36.04
CA TRP A 61 -3.06 12.22 36.27
C TRP A 61 -4.10 11.25 36.84
N GLY A 62 -3.66 10.05 37.26
CA GLY A 62 -4.37 9.09 38.12
C GLY A 62 -5.90 9.03 38.01
N GLY A 63 -6.42 7.96 37.40
CA GLY A 63 -7.86 7.68 37.30
C GLY A 63 -8.16 6.25 36.85
N GLU A 64 -9.37 5.98 36.34
CA GLU A 64 -9.78 4.64 35.83
C GLU A 64 -8.82 4.07 34.77
N TYR A 65 -8.11 4.94 34.05
CA TYR A 65 -7.15 4.58 33.01
C TYR A 65 -5.79 4.08 33.54
N PHE A 66 -5.50 4.21 34.84
CA PHE A 66 -4.25 3.72 35.44
C PHE A 66 -4.15 2.19 35.31
N LEU A 67 -5.25 1.48 35.58
CA LEU A 67 -5.33 0.02 35.46
C LEU A 67 -5.09 -0.46 34.02
N TRP A 68 -5.58 0.28 33.02
CA TRP A 68 -5.34 -0.04 31.60
C TRP A 68 -3.90 0.27 31.15
N SER A 69 -3.21 1.22 31.79
CA SER A 69 -1.83 1.58 31.46
C SER A 69 -0.80 0.56 31.99
N LEU A 70 -1.15 -0.22 33.02
CA LEU A 70 -0.28 -1.30 33.55
C LEU A 70 0.10 -2.33 32.50
N VAL A 71 -0.82 -2.67 31.59
CA VAL A 71 -0.57 -3.68 30.55
C VAL A 71 0.52 -3.23 29.56
N PRO A 72 0.43 -2.05 28.92
CA PRO A 72 1.53 -1.49 28.11
C PRO A 72 2.86 -1.38 28.86
N TRP A 73 2.85 -0.99 30.14
CA TRP A 73 4.06 -0.90 30.95
C TRP A 73 4.70 -2.27 31.19
N ALA A 74 3.91 -3.26 31.59
CA ALA A 74 4.38 -4.62 31.80
C ALA A 74 4.99 -5.19 30.50
N LEU A 75 4.29 -5.04 29.36
CA LEU A 75 4.79 -5.49 28.06
C LEU A 75 6.07 -4.74 27.64
N SER A 76 6.17 -3.44 27.91
CA SER A 76 7.36 -2.64 27.59
C SER A 76 8.57 -3.06 28.41
N ILE A 77 8.40 -3.30 29.71
CA ILE A 77 9.46 -3.79 30.60
C ILE A 77 9.90 -5.19 30.17
N MET A 78 8.94 -6.08 29.86
CA MET A 78 9.24 -7.42 29.34
C MET A 78 10.00 -7.33 28.01
N LEU A 79 9.69 -6.37 27.14
CA LEU A 79 10.41 -6.20 25.87
C LEU A 79 11.87 -5.78 26.11
N ILE A 80 12.13 -4.92 27.11
CA ILE A 80 13.50 -4.51 27.49
C ILE A 80 14.34 -5.72 27.95
N THR A 81 13.74 -6.74 28.57
CA THR A 81 14.48 -7.95 28.97
C THR A 81 15.16 -8.68 27.81
N ARG A 82 14.73 -8.41 26.56
CA ARG A 82 15.37 -8.94 25.35
C ARG A 82 16.76 -8.36 25.08
N LEU A 83 17.10 -7.18 25.60
CA LEU A 83 18.47 -6.67 25.55
C LEU A 83 19.45 -7.57 26.31
N PHE A 84 18.96 -8.40 27.24
CA PHE A 84 19.78 -9.29 28.06
C PHE A 84 19.56 -10.76 27.65
N PRO A 85 20.59 -11.46 27.16
CA PRO A 85 20.44 -12.83 26.64
C PRO A 85 19.94 -13.85 27.68
N LYS A 86 20.17 -13.61 28.97
CA LYS A 86 19.79 -14.52 30.06
C LYS A 86 18.27 -14.55 30.36
N VAL A 87 17.55 -13.46 30.08
CA VAL A 87 16.11 -13.31 30.41
C VAL A 87 15.26 -13.15 29.14
N SER A 88 15.87 -13.30 27.96
CA SER A 88 15.24 -13.06 26.65
C SER A 88 13.96 -13.85 26.38
N ARG A 89 13.69 -14.95 27.11
CA ARG A 89 12.45 -15.73 26.95
C ARG A 89 11.21 -14.93 27.34
N LEU A 90 11.29 -14.03 28.33
CA LEU A 90 10.16 -13.16 28.70
C LEU A 90 9.84 -12.14 27.60
N GLY A 91 10.87 -11.67 26.88
CA GLY A 91 10.71 -10.76 25.75
C GLY A 91 9.99 -11.37 24.53
N ASN A 92 9.80 -12.69 24.48
CA ASN A 92 9.07 -13.34 23.39
C ASN A 92 7.56 -13.06 23.45
N ILE A 93 7.00 -12.83 24.64
CA ILE A 93 5.56 -12.57 24.81
C ILE A 93 5.19 -11.21 24.18
N PRO A 94 5.85 -10.08 24.52
CA PRO A 94 5.61 -8.81 23.83
C PRO A 94 5.91 -8.89 22.33
N LEU A 95 6.92 -9.65 21.91
CA LEU A 95 7.23 -9.80 20.49
C LEU A 95 6.13 -10.54 19.73
N ALA A 96 5.62 -11.64 20.28
CA ALA A 96 4.51 -12.39 19.70
C ALA A 96 3.25 -11.52 19.63
N TYR A 97 2.99 -10.71 20.66
CA TYR A 97 1.91 -9.73 20.65
C TYR A 97 2.10 -8.69 19.54
N LEU A 98 3.27 -8.07 19.42
CA LEU A 98 3.56 -7.08 18.39
C LEU A 98 3.40 -7.68 16.98
N VAL A 99 4.00 -8.84 16.73
CA VAL A 99 3.89 -9.52 15.42
C VAL A 99 2.45 -9.92 15.12
N GLY A 100 1.72 -10.45 16.10
CA GLY A 100 0.32 -10.83 15.95
C GLY A 100 -0.57 -9.64 15.62
N VAL A 101 -0.44 -8.53 16.37
CA VAL A 101 -1.20 -7.30 16.12
C VAL A 101 -0.82 -6.69 14.78
N SER A 102 0.48 -6.55 14.46
CA SER A 102 0.92 -6.02 13.17
C SER A 102 0.40 -6.86 12.01
N SER A 103 0.47 -8.18 12.11
CA SER A 103 -0.06 -9.09 11.09
C SER A 103 -1.58 -8.95 10.95
N ALA A 104 -2.31 -8.89 12.07
CA ALA A 104 -3.76 -8.68 12.06
C ALA A 104 -4.15 -7.35 11.43
N VAL A 105 -3.44 -6.26 11.75
CA VAL A 105 -3.67 -4.92 11.17
C VAL A 105 -3.36 -4.91 9.68
N ILE A 106 -2.28 -5.55 9.24
CA ILE A 106 -1.94 -5.63 7.81
C ILE A 106 -3.00 -6.44 7.05
N ILE A 107 -3.36 -7.61 7.56
CA ILE A 107 -4.36 -8.49 6.93
C ILE A 107 -5.72 -7.78 6.90
N SER A 108 -6.17 -7.23 8.03
CA SER A 108 -7.45 -6.53 8.11
C SER A 108 -7.45 -5.26 7.26
N GLY A 109 -6.38 -4.47 7.28
CA GLY A 109 -6.23 -3.27 6.46
C GLY A 109 -6.23 -3.60 4.97
N ALA A 110 -5.55 -4.67 4.56
CA ALA A 110 -5.59 -5.16 3.19
C ALA A 110 -7.01 -5.62 2.80
N LEU A 111 -7.65 -6.46 3.61
CA LEU A 111 -9.00 -6.99 3.34
C LEU A 111 -10.05 -5.86 3.27
N MET A 112 -10.05 -4.96 4.25
CA MET A 112 -11.02 -3.87 4.35
C MET A 112 -10.73 -2.78 3.31
N GLY A 113 -9.45 -2.49 3.04
CA GLY A 113 -9.05 -1.50 2.05
C GLY A 113 -9.20 -1.96 0.60
N THR A 114 -9.16 -3.27 0.33
CA THR A 114 -9.23 -3.83 -1.02
C THR A 114 -10.50 -4.65 -1.27
N LEU A 115 -10.67 -5.80 -0.61
CA LEU A 115 -11.79 -6.70 -0.90
C LEU A 115 -13.13 -6.08 -0.51
N ALA A 116 -13.24 -5.47 0.67
CA ALA A 116 -14.48 -4.85 1.09
C ALA A 116 -14.84 -3.67 0.18
N THR A 117 -13.88 -2.80 -0.16
CA THR A 117 -14.12 -1.70 -1.10
C THR A 117 -14.54 -2.21 -2.47
N GLN A 118 -13.89 -3.24 -3.00
CA GLN A 118 -14.28 -3.87 -4.27
C GLN A 118 -15.69 -4.45 -4.23
N VAL A 119 -16.06 -5.16 -3.16
CA VAL A 119 -17.41 -5.73 -2.99
C VAL A 119 -18.46 -4.62 -2.92
N PHE A 120 -18.23 -3.58 -2.13
CA PHE A 120 -19.15 -2.44 -2.05
C PHE A 120 -19.24 -1.67 -3.36
N SER A 121 -18.14 -1.53 -4.11
CA SER A 121 -18.17 -0.93 -5.45
C SER A 121 -19.09 -1.71 -6.39
N VAL A 122 -19.04 -3.04 -6.38
CA VAL A 122 -19.94 -3.86 -7.21
C VAL A 122 -21.39 -3.78 -6.73
N ILE A 123 -21.65 -3.79 -5.42
CA ILE A 123 -23.00 -3.66 -4.86
C ILE A 123 -23.62 -2.31 -5.24
N ASN A 124 -22.86 -1.22 -5.11
CA ASN A 124 -23.33 0.13 -5.39
C ASN A 124 -23.68 0.36 -6.88
N LEU A 125 -23.14 -0.44 -7.80
CA LEU A 125 -23.56 -0.38 -9.22
C LEU A 125 -25.03 -0.77 -9.42
N PHE A 126 -25.60 -1.56 -8.51
CA PHE A 126 -26.99 -2.00 -8.56
C PHE A 126 -27.95 -1.11 -7.73
N ASP A 127 -27.45 -0.03 -7.12
CA ASP A 127 -28.28 0.96 -6.43
C ASP A 127 -28.91 1.92 -7.46
N LEU A 128 -30.08 1.53 -7.97
CA LEU A 128 -30.77 2.21 -9.08
C LEU A 128 -31.30 3.60 -8.73
N ASP A 129 -31.51 3.88 -7.44
CA ASP A 129 -31.97 5.20 -6.97
C ASP A 129 -30.85 6.25 -6.97
N ARG A 130 -29.58 5.82 -6.95
CA ARG A 130 -28.42 6.71 -6.90
C ARG A 130 -27.81 7.03 -8.26
N GLN A 131 -28.27 6.41 -9.34
CA GLN A 131 -27.66 6.57 -10.66
C GLN A 131 -28.33 7.68 -11.50
N THR A 132 -27.51 8.58 -12.02
CA THR A 132 -27.92 9.69 -12.89
C THR A 132 -28.18 9.29 -14.34
N GLN A 133 -27.65 8.15 -14.78
CA GLN A 133 -27.95 7.56 -16.09
C GLN A 133 -29.09 6.57 -15.90
N GLY A 134 -30.18 6.70 -16.66
CA GLY A 134 -31.44 5.99 -16.41
C GLY A 134 -31.29 4.50 -16.08
N ALA A 135 -32.19 3.98 -15.25
CA ALA A 135 -32.09 2.68 -14.57
C ALA A 135 -31.68 1.49 -15.46
N PHE A 136 -32.06 1.48 -16.73
CA PHE A 136 -31.66 0.43 -17.67
C PHE A 136 -30.15 0.41 -17.96
N TRP A 137 -29.54 1.58 -18.22
CA TRP A 137 -28.11 1.67 -18.54
C TRP A 137 -27.24 1.31 -17.32
N SER A 138 -27.67 1.76 -16.14
CA SER A 138 -27.09 1.37 -14.85
C SER A 138 -27.05 -0.16 -14.66
N LEU A 139 -28.17 -0.84 -14.92
CA LEU A 139 -28.24 -2.31 -14.81
C LEU A 139 -27.31 -3.01 -15.79
N VAL A 140 -27.25 -2.54 -17.04
CA VAL A 140 -26.38 -3.13 -18.06
C VAL A 140 -24.92 -2.99 -17.65
N GLU A 141 -24.51 -1.82 -17.15
CA GLU A 141 -23.16 -1.57 -16.66
C GLU A 141 -22.83 -2.46 -15.44
N GLY A 142 -23.73 -2.52 -14.46
CA GLY A 142 -23.56 -3.36 -13.27
C GLY A 142 -23.39 -4.84 -13.61
N VAL A 143 -24.22 -5.37 -14.53
CA VAL A 143 -24.11 -6.74 -15.02
C VAL A 143 -22.79 -6.96 -15.77
N TYR A 144 -22.37 -6.02 -16.61
CA TYR A 144 -21.12 -6.11 -17.34
C TYR A 144 -19.91 -6.17 -16.40
N VAL A 145 -19.85 -5.27 -15.41
CA VAL A 145 -18.76 -5.23 -14.42
C VAL A 145 -18.77 -6.47 -13.53
N LEU A 146 -19.94 -6.92 -13.08
CA LEU A 146 -20.08 -8.15 -12.28
C LEU A 146 -19.62 -9.37 -13.07
N PHE A 147 -20.04 -9.50 -14.34
CA PHE A 147 -19.63 -10.58 -15.22
C PHE A 147 -18.12 -10.58 -15.48
N GLY A 148 -17.53 -9.42 -15.74
CA GLY A 148 -16.07 -9.26 -15.89
C GLY A 148 -15.32 -9.67 -14.62
N THR A 149 -15.82 -9.25 -13.45
CA THR A 149 -15.23 -9.58 -12.14
C THR A 149 -15.29 -11.08 -11.86
N VAL A 150 -16.45 -11.71 -12.03
CA VAL A 150 -16.63 -13.17 -11.82
C VAL A 150 -15.75 -13.97 -12.78
N SER A 151 -15.72 -13.59 -14.07
CA SER A 151 -14.89 -14.26 -15.07
C SER A 151 -13.40 -14.17 -14.72
N THR A 152 -12.94 -13.00 -14.26
CA THR A 152 -11.55 -12.78 -13.83
C THR A 152 -11.20 -13.60 -12.58
N LEU A 153 -12.10 -13.67 -11.59
CA LEU A 153 -11.91 -14.51 -10.41
C LEU A 153 -11.83 -16.00 -10.76
N LEU A 154 -12.63 -16.45 -11.72
CA LEU A 154 -12.59 -17.84 -12.20
C LEU A 154 -11.28 -18.17 -12.91
N TYR A 155 -10.69 -17.21 -13.64
CA TYR A 155 -9.37 -17.36 -14.24
C TYR A 155 -8.30 -17.61 -13.15
N PHE A 156 -8.33 -16.83 -12.08
CA PHE A 156 -7.43 -16.95 -10.94
C PHE A 156 -7.79 -18.05 -9.94
N GLN A 157 -8.71 -18.97 -10.25
CA GLN A 157 -9.16 -19.97 -9.28
C GLN A 157 -8.03 -20.91 -8.84
N PHE A 158 -7.30 -20.50 -7.79
CA PHE A 158 -6.16 -21.20 -7.17
C PHE A 158 -6.55 -22.52 -6.50
N PHE A 159 -7.85 -22.78 -6.34
CA PHE A 159 -8.39 -24.02 -5.78
C PHE A 159 -8.70 -25.09 -6.83
N ALA A 160 -8.41 -24.87 -8.12
CA ALA A 160 -8.42 -25.96 -9.07
C ALA A 160 -7.32 -26.96 -8.65
N PRO A 161 -7.65 -28.22 -8.32
CA PRO A 161 -6.65 -29.22 -8.00
C PRO A 161 -5.62 -29.24 -9.14
N LYS A 162 -4.32 -29.20 -8.79
CA LYS A 162 -3.24 -29.44 -9.75
C LYS A 162 -3.65 -30.62 -10.61
N GLU A 163 -3.56 -30.46 -11.93
CA GLU A 163 -3.80 -31.52 -12.89
C GLU A 163 -3.00 -32.75 -12.44
N SER A 164 -3.67 -33.70 -11.81
CA SER A 164 -3.07 -35.00 -11.55
C SER A 164 -2.98 -35.68 -12.91
N PRO A 165 -1.79 -36.16 -13.32
CA PRO A 165 -1.64 -36.86 -14.58
C PRO A 165 -2.60 -38.06 -14.58
N GLY A 166 -3.57 -38.06 -15.49
CA GLY A 166 -4.49 -39.18 -15.69
C GLY A 166 -5.95 -39.03 -15.23
N LYS A 167 -6.37 -37.89 -14.64
CA LYS A 167 -7.80 -37.61 -14.43
C LYS A 167 -8.27 -36.51 -15.38
N PRO A 168 -9.16 -36.79 -16.36
CA PRO A 168 -9.68 -35.75 -17.23
C PRO A 168 -10.38 -34.73 -16.35
N ASN A 169 -9.84 -33.52 -16.39
CA ASN A 169 -10.30 -32.38 -15.63
C ASN A 169 -11.76 -32.09 -16.02
N ARG A 170 -12.72 -32.56 -15.21
CA ARG A 170 -14.16 -32.33 -15.38
C ARG A 170 -14.56 -30.90 -14.98
N LEU A 171 -13.68 -29.92 -15.23
CA LEU A 171 -14.14 -28.53 -15.31
C LEU A 171 -15.10 -28.48 -16.50
N GLY A 172 -16.39 -28.26 -16.22
CA GLY A 172 -17.42 -28.17 -17.26
C GLY A 172 -16.97 -27.21 -18.37
N LYS A 173 -17.30 -27.53 -19.63
CA LYS A 173 -16.91 -26.72 -20.81
C LYS A 173 -17.18 -25.22 -20.58
N TRP A 174 -18.29 -24.89 -19.91
CA TRP A 174 -18.67 -23.54 -19.52
C TRP A 174 -17.64 -22.81 -18.65
N ILE A 175 -17.01 -23.49 -17.68
CA ILE A 175 -16.00 -22.87 -16.80
C ILE A 175 -14.74 -22.52 -17.60
N LYS A 176 -14.33 -23.36 -18.56
CA LYS A 176 -13.17 -23.06 -19.42
C LYS A 176 -13.40 -21.81 -20.27
N VAL A 177 -14.62 -21.64 -20.81
CA VAL A 177 -15.00 -20.44 -21.56
C VAL A 177 -14.97 -19.21 -20.67
N LEU A 178 -15.58 -19.25 -19.48
CA LEU A 178 -15.55 -18.11 -18.54
C LEU A 178 -14.13 -17.74 -18.11
N ARG A 179 -13.24 -18.74 -17.92
CA ARG A 179 -11.81 -18.49 -17.63
C ARG A 179 -11.09 -17.79 -18.77
N PHE A 180 -11.35 -18.21 -20.02
CA PHE A 180 -10.77 -17.56 -21.19
C PHE A 180 -11.23 -16.10 -21.32
N ILE A 181 -12.52 -15.85 -21.09
CA ILE A 181 -13.06 -14.48 -21.04
C ILE A 181 -12.37 -13.67 -19.94
N GLY A 182 -12.23 -14.24 -18.74
CA GLY A 182 -11.50 -13.61 -17.63
C GLY A 182 -10.05 -13.27 -17.97
N GLN A 183 -9.35 -14.15 -18.68
CA GLN A 183 -7.99 -13.91 -19.16
C GLN A 183 -7.91 -12.71 -20.11
N ILE A 184 -8.88 -12.56 -21.02
CA ILE A 184 -8.94 -11.42 -21.94
C ILE A 184 -9.16 -10.12 -21.16
N PHE A 185 -10.14 -10.10 -20.25
CA PHE A 185 -10.39 -8.96 -19.37
C PHE A 185 -9.14 -8.56 -18.57
N LEU A 186 -8.46 -9.54 -17.98
CA LEU A 186 -7.22 -9.32 -17.23
C LEU A 186 -6.10 -8.76 -18.13
N SER A 187 -5.93 -9.33 -19.32
CA SER A 187 -4.88 -8.88 -20.25
C SER A 187 -5.13 -7.45 -20.73
N MET A 188 -6.39 -7.12 -20.98
CA MET A 188 -6.80 -5.77 -21.40
C MET A 188 -6.62 -4.76 -20.27
N THR A 189 -7.06 -5.08 -19.05
CA THR A 189 -6.93 -4.20 -17.88
C THR A 189 -5.48 -3.97 -17.48
N LEU A 190 -4.66 -5.02 -17.39
CA LEU A 190 -3.22 -4.90 -17.13
C LEU A 190 -2.50 -4.13 -18.25
N GLY A 191 -2.88 -4.37 -19.51
CA GLY A 191 -2.35 -3.62 -20.66
C GLY A 191 -2.66 -2.13 -20.56
N ALA A 192 -3.89 -1.76 -20.23
CA ALA A 192 -4.30 -0.37 -20.04
C ALA A 192 -3.58 0.29 -18.86
N LEU A 193 -3.46 -0.41 -17.72
CA LEU A 193 -2.72 0.09 -16.55
C LEU A 193 -1.23 0.29 -16.86
N PHE A 194 -0.61 -0.64 -17.57
CA PHE A 194 0.78 -0.52 -18.00
C PHE A 194 0.98 0.66 -18.95
N ALA A 195 0.13 0.81 -19.96
CA ALA A 195 0.17 1.93 -20.88
C ALA A 195 -0.03 3.28 -20.14
N GLY A 196 -0.96 3.34 -19.18
CA GLY A 196 -1.19 4.51 -18.35
C GLY A 196 0.01 4.86 -17.46
N ALA A 197 0.61 3.88 -16.79
CA ALA A 197 1.81 4.08 -15.99
C ALA A 197 3.00 4.55 -16.84
N TYR A 198 3.20 3.92 -18.01
CA TYR A 198 4.23 4.31 -18.96
C TYR A 198 4.04 5.75 -19.45
N LEU A 199 2.82 6.11 -19.86
CA LEU A 199 2.50 7.47 -20.30
C LEU A 199 2.74 8.48 -19.16
N THR A 200 2.33 8.15 -17.94
CA THR A 200 2.54 9.01 -16.76
C THR A 200 4.03 9.23 -16.49
N ALA A 201 4.83 8.17 -16.56
CA ALA A 201 6.28 8.25 -16.38
C ALA A 201 6.94 9.08 -17.49
N LEU A 202 6.52 8.89 -18.75
CA LEU A 202 7.01 9.65 -19.89
C LEU A 202 6.66 11.14 -19.76
N MET A 203 5.42 11.46 -19.37
CA MET A 203 4.99 12.84 -19.11
C MET A 203 5.77 13.48 -17.95
N ALA A 204 6.01 12.75 -16.86
CA ALA A 204 6.85 13.22 -15.76
C ALA A 204 8.28 13.51 -16.25
N MET A 205 8.86 12.65 -17.09
CA MET A 205 10.20 12.87 -17.67
C MET A 205 10.23 14.12 -18.56
N ILE A 206 9.26 14.28 -19.47
CA ILE A 206 9.12 15.47 -20.33
C ILE A 206 9.01 16.73 -19.46
N THR A 207 8.21 16.67 -18.39
CA THR A 207 8.01 17.80 -17.47
C THR A 207 9.32 18.21 -16.81
N ARG A 208 10.11 17.24 -16.32
CA ARG A 208 11.43 17.51 -15.73
C ARG A 208 12.45 18.06 -16.73
N ILE A 209 12.44 17.58 -17.98
CA ILE A 209 13.28 18.11 -19.06
C ILE A 209 12.90 19.55 -19.41
N ASN A 210 11.60 19.86 -19.47
CA ASN A 210 11.12 21.22 -19.72
C ASN A 210 11.49 22.17 -18.58
N GLU A 211 11.31 21.76 -17.32
CA GLU A 211 11.74 22.54 -16.15
C GLU A 211 13.25 22.83 -16.20
N LEU A 212 14.06 21.85 -16.58
CA LEU A 212 15.50 22.04 -16.82
C LEU A 212 15.78 23.07 -17.90
N GLY A 213 15.07 22.99 -19.03
CA GLY A 213 15.17 23.94 -20.12
C GLY A 213 14.83 25.38 -19.69
N TYR A 214 13.76 25.55 -18.89
CA TYR A 214 13.38 26.85 -18.35
C TYR A 214 14.45 27.42 -17.42
N VAL A 215 15.01 26.61 -16.53
CA VAL A 215 16.10 27.04 -15.63
C VAL A 215 17.33 27.44 -16.44
N PHE A 216 17.71 26.67 -17.46
CA PHE A 216 18.83 26.97 -18.35
C PHE A 216 18.63 28.32 -19.05
N TRP A 217 17.47 28.54 -19.67
CA TRP A 217 17.13 29.81 -20.31
C TRP A 217 17.09 30.99 -19.33
N MET A 218 16.62 30.78 -18.10
CA MET A 218 16.59 31.82 -17.07
C MET A 218 18.00 32.25 -16.61
N ILE A 219 18.96 31.31 -16.61
CA ILE A 219 20.36 31.59 -16.24
C ILE A 219 21.10 32.31 -17.38
N PHE A 220 20.85 31.93 -18.64
CA PHE A 220 21.54 32.48 -19.81
C PHE A 220 20.87 33.74 -20.41
N SER A 221 19.65 34.09 -20.01
CA SER A 221 18.95 35.32 -20.45
C SER A 221 19.11 36.51 -19.50
N ARG A 222 20.07 36.44 -18.56
CA ARG A 222 20.60 37.58 -17.81
C ARG A 222 21.94 38.02 -18.39
#